data_AF-A0A6H0ED20-F1
#
_entry.id   AF-A0A6H0ED20-F1
#
_cell.length_a   1.000
_cell.length_b   1.000
_cell.length_c   1.000
_cell.angle_alpha   90.00
_cell.angle_beta   90.00
_cell.angle_gamma   90.00
#
_symmetry.space_group_name_H-M   'P 1'
#
loop_
_entity.id
_entity.type
_entity.pdbx_description
1 polymer ?
#
loop_
_entity_poly.entity_id
_entity_poly.type
_entity_poly.pdbx_seq_one_letter_code
_entity_poly.pdbx_strand_id
1 'polypeptide(L)' 'MAVPKKRNSISKKIIRKTFWKKRGYWTALKAFSLGQSISTRNSKSFFV' A
#
# COMPACT_ATOMS: atom_id res chain seq x y z
N MET A 1 4.69 29.41 -12.61
CA MET A 1 4.20 28.27 -11.81
C MET A 1 2.69 28.18 -11.98
N ALA A 2 2.12 27.02 -12.29
CA ALA A 2 0.68 26.89 -12.48
C ALA A 2 -0.05 26.88 -11.13
N VAL A 3 -1.03 27.78 -10.95
CA VAL A 3 -1.82 27.90 -9.72
C VAL A 3 -3.21 27.29 -9.95
N PRO A 4 -3.73 26.47 -9.04
CA PRO A 4 -5.06 25.90 -9.18
C PRO A 4 -6.13 26.99 -9.15
N LYS A 5 -6.94 27.08 -10.22
CA LYS A 5 -8.00 28.09 -10.35
C LYS A 5 -9.15 27.91 -9.36
N LYS A 6 -9.41 26.66 -8.95
CA LYS A 6 -10.48 26.28 -8.02
C LYS A 6 -9.99 25.16 -7.10
N ARG A 7 -10.57 25.10 -5.89
CA ARG A 7 -10.31 23.99 -4.97
C ARG A 7 -10.91 22.69 -5.52
N ASN A 8 -10.27 21.57 -5.22
CA ASN A 8 -10.79 20.26 -5.61
C ASN A 8 -12.07 19.94 -4.82
N SER A 9 -13.02 19.25 -5.45
CA SER A 9 -14.22 18.80 -4.72
C SER A 9 -13.84 17.82 -3.61
N ILE A 10 -14.71 17.71 -2.60
CA ILE A 10 -14.51 16.79 -1.47
C ILE A 10 -14.38 15.34 -1.98
N SER A 11 -15.26 14.94 -2.91
CA SER A 11 -15.23 13.61 -3.54
C SER A 11 -13.88 13.31 -4.21
N LYS A 12 -13.38 14.23 -5.05
CA LYS A 12 -12.11 14.05 -5.76
C LYS A 12 -10.91 14.03 -4.80
N LYS A 13 -10.95 14.78 -3.70
CA LYS A 13 -9.94 14.74 -2.64
C LYS A 13 -9.94 13.38 -1.92
N ILE A 14 -11.11 12.83 -1.60
CA ILE A 14 -11.25 11.53 -0.95
C ILE A 14 -10.73 10.41 -1.85
N ILE A 15 -11.13 10.37 -3.13
CA ILE A 15 -10.66 9.34 -4.08
C ILE A 15 -9.13 9.28 -4.16
N ARG A 16 -8.47 10.45 -4.25
CA ARG A 16 -7.00 10.52 -4.24
C ARG A 16 -6.39 9.93 -2.97
N LYS A 17 -6.95 10.23 -1.80
CA LYS A 17 -6.49 9.67 -0.52
C LYS A 17 -6.74 8.17 -0.44
N THR A 18 -7.89 7.69 -0.89
CA THR A 18 -8.24 6.26 -0.88
C THR A 18 -7.29 5.47 -1.78
N PHE A 19 -6.95 5.99 -2.96
CA PHE A 19 -5.96 5.36 -3.84
C PHE A 19 -4.58 5.24 -3.17
N TRP A 20 -4.14 6.27 -2.46
CA TRP A 20 -2.90 6.22 -1.70
C TRP A 20 -2.94 5.18 -0.58
N LYS A 21 -4.03 5.13 0.20
CA LYS A 21 -4.24 4.12 1.26
C LYS A 21 -4.31 2.68 0.73
N LYS A 22 -4.92 2.48 -0.44
CA LYS A 22 -5.06 1.15 -1.07
C LYS A 22 -3.71 0.47 -1.34
N ARG A 23 -2.65 1.24 -1.57
CA ARG A 23 -1.29 0.70 -1.75
C ARG A 23 -0.79 -0.03 -0.51
N GLY A 24 -1.12 0.47 0.69
CA GLY A 24 -0.72 -0.17 1.95
C GLY A 24 -1.35 -1.56 2.15
N TYR A 25 -2.59 -1.75 1.69
CA TYR A 25 -3.27 -3.05 1.76
C TYR A 25 -2.51 -4.13 0.98
N TRP A 26 -2.05 -3.83 -0.24
CA TRP A 26 -1.26 -4.77 -1.03
C TRP A 26 0.08 -5.11 -0.40
N THR A 27 0.75 -4.13 0.20
CA THR A 27 2.00 -4.35 0.93
C THR A 27 1.76 -5.23 2.16
N ALA A 28 0.68 -5.01 2.91
CA ALA A 28 0.33 -5.81 4.07
C ALA A 28 0.06 -7.28 3.69
N LEU A 29 -0.67 -7.53 2.59
CA LEU A 29 -0.91 -8.88 2.09
C LEU A 29 0.40 -9.61 1.73
N LYS A 30 1.30 -8.93 1.02
CA LYS A 30 2.61 -9.51 0.66
C LYS A 30 3.46 -9.78 1.90
N ALA A 31 3.49 -8.84 2.85
CA ALA A 31 4.24 -8.99 4.10
C ALA A 31 3.70 -10.16 4.95
N PHE A 32 2.38 -10.33 5.03
CA PHE A 32 1.75 -11.43 5.76
C PHE A 32 2.10 -12.80 5.16
N SER A 33 2.03 -12.93 3.82
CA SER A 33 2.44 -14.14 3.11
C SER A 33 3.92 -14.45 3.34
N LEU A 34 4.79 -13.43 3.30
CA LEU A 34 6.21 -13.57 3.57
C LEU A 34 6.49 -14.03 5.01
N GLY A 35 5.83 -13.44 6.00
CA GLY A 35 5.98 -13.81 7.41
C GLY A 35 5.61 -15.27 7.69
N GLN A 36 4.54 -15.77 7.08
CA GLN A 36 4.20 -17.20 7.17
C GLN A 36 5.27 -18.10 6.54
N SER A 37 5.82 -17.71 5.39
CA SER A 37 6.89 -18.46 4.72
C SER A 37 8.16 -18.55 5.58
N ILE A 38 8.52 -17.46 6.28
CA ILE A 38 9.67 -17.44 7.21
C ILE A 38 9.38 -18.28 8.46
N SER A 39 8.18 -18.17 9.04
CA SER A 39 7.78 -18.86 10.28
C SER A 39 7.89 -20.39 10.17
N THR A 40 7.57 -20.94 9.00
CA THR A 40 7.62 -22.40 8.77
C THR A 40 9.04 -22.97 8.66
N ARG A 41 10.09 -22.13 8.57
CA ARG A 41 11.52 -22.51 8.43
C ARG A 41 11.85 -23.54 7.35
N ASN A 42 10.91 -23.83 6.47
CA ASN A 42 11.05 -24.75 5.34
C ASN A 42 11.62 -24.03 4.10
N SER A 43 11.57 -22.71 4.10
CA SER A 43 12.03 -21.85 3.02
C SER A 43 13.56 -21.66 3.08
N LYS A 44 14.30 -22.52 2.35
CA LYS A 44 15.77 -22.46 2.24
C LYS A 44 16.31 -21.17 1.59
N SER A 45 15.47 -20.39 0.91
CA SER A 45 15.85 -19.17 0.19
C SER A 45 15.67 -17.89 1.01
N PHE A 46 14.81 -17.92 2.02
CA PHE A 46 14.51 -16.76 2.86
C PHE A 46 15.29 -16.89 4.17
N PHE A 47 16.56 -16.49 4.12
CA PHE A 47 17.39 -16.35 5.32
C PHE A 47 17.17 -14.95 5.92
N VAL A 48 16.82 -14.91 7.21
CA VAL A 48 16.97 -13.74 8.09
C VAL A 48 18.23 -13.95 8.91
#